data_AF-A0A645FX36-F1
#
_entry.id   AF-A0A645FX36-F1
#
_cell.length_a   1.000
_cell.length_b   1.000
_cell.length_c   1.000
_cell.angle_alpha   90.00
_cell.angle_beta   90.00
_cell.angle_gamma   90.00
#
_symmetry.space_group_name_H-M   'P 1'
#
loop_
_entity.id
_entity.type
_entity.pdbx_description
1 polymer ?
#
loop_
_entity_poly.entity_id
_entity_poly.type
_entity_poly.pdbx_seq_one_letter_code
_entity_poly.pdbx_strand_id
1 'polypeptide(L)'
;MFADRGYQADGSLVPRSQPGALIEDEEQALAQTLEMVQSGRVKSQSGTWASVTAQTVCIHGDGEHALAFARRLRSAFEACNIQISA
;
A
#
# COMPACT_ATOMS: atom_id res chain seq x y z
N MET A 1 0.78 7.50 2.60
CA MET A 1 0.93 6.05 2.88
C MET A 1 1.91 5.41 1.91
N PHE A 2 2.46 4.25 2.25
CA PHE A 2 3.34 3.45 1.40
C PHE A 2 2.64 2.13 1.04
N ALA A 3 2.61 1.81 -0.26
CA ALA A 3 1.90 0.65 -0.79
C ALA A 3 2.56 -0.69 -0.38
N ASP A 4 3.88 -0.70 -0.32
CA ASP A 4 4.73 -1.89 -0.23
C ASP A 4 5.38 -2.06 1.15
N ARG A 5 4.96 -1.27 2.14
CA ARG A 5 5.51 -1.36 3.51
C ARG A 5 4.54 -2.08 4.43
N GLY A 6 5.10 -2.89 5.33
CA GLY A 6 4.35 -3.45 6.45
C GLY A 6 4.02 -2.40 7.49
N TYR A 7 2.89 -2.57 8.17
CA TYR A 7 2.41 -1.68 9.24
C TYR A 7 2.34 -2.41 10.59
N GLN A 8 2.53 -1.66 11.66
CA GLN A 8 2.33 -2.09 13.04
C GLN A 8 0.88 -1.78 13.47
N ALA A 9 0.47 -2.32 14.63
CA ALA A 9 -0.90 -2.16 15.13
C ALA A 9 -1.27 -0.70 15.47
N ASP A 10 -0.27 0.14 15.73
CA ASP A 10 -0.43 1.58 15.96
C ASP A 10 -0.44 2.41 14.65
N GLY A 11 -0.35 1.75 13.49
CA GLY A 11 -0.31 2.41 12.18
C GLY A 11 1.06 2.93 11.76
N SER A 12 2.10 2.75 12.60
CA SER A 12 3.49 3.04 12.20
C SER A 12 4.03 1.98 11.23
N LEU A 13 5.11 2.28 10.51
CA LEU A 13 5.72 1.31 9.60
C LEU A 13 6.55 0.29 10.39
N VAL A 14 6.58 -0.96 9.91
CA VAL A 14 7.53 -1.96 10.41
C VAL A 14 8.96 -1.53 10.05
N PRO A 15 9.92 -1.50 11.00
CA PRO A 15 11.30 -1.11 10.74
C PRO A 15 11.94 -1.95 9.64
N ARG A 16 12.73 -1.33 8.75
CA ARG A 16 13.30 -1.99 7.55
C ARG A 16 14.14 -3.24 7.84
N SER A 17 14.75 -3.33 9.01
CA SER A 17 15.57 -4.47 9.41
C SER A 17 14.76 -5.68 9.91
N GLN A 18 13.44 -5.55 10.05
CA GLN A 18 12.58 -6.61 10.56
C GLN A 18 11.91 -7.37 9.42
N PRO A 19 11.63 -8.68 9.60
CA PRO A 19 10.82 -9.43 8.66
C PRO A 19 9.47 -8.75 8.42
N GLY A 20 8.94 -8.83 7.20
CA GLY A 20 7.67 -8.21 6.82
C GLY A 20 7.69 -6.69 6.75
N ALA A 21 8.86 -6.06 6.77
CA ALA A 21 8.99 -4.62 6.55
C ALA A 21 8.69 -4.18 5.12
N LEU A 22 8.94 -5.08 4.16
CA LEU A 22 8.70 -4.92 2.73
C LEU A 22 7.71 -5.99 2.26
N ILE A 23 6.78 -5.58 1.41
CA ILE A 23 5.85 -6.44 0.68
C ILE A 23 6.40 -6.58 -0.74
N GLU A 24 6.95 -7.75 -1.05
CA GLU A 24 7.51 -8.05 -2.38
C GLU A 24 6.43 -8.50 -3.36
N ASP A 25 5.29 -8.98 -2.85
CA ASP A 25 4.16 -9.41 -3.66
C ASP A 25 3.32 -8.20 -4.11
N GLU A 26 3.29 -7.97 -5.43
CA GLU A 26 2.56 -6.84 -6.00
C GLU A 26 1.05 -6.92 -5.77
N GLU A 27 0.46 -8.12 -5.69
CA GLU A 27 -0.98 -8.26 -5.47
C GLU A 27 -1.34 -7.86 -4.04
N GLN A 28 -0.50 -8.24 -3.09
CA GLN A 28 -0.61 -7.84 -1.69
C GLN A 28 -0.46 -6.32 -1.53
N ALA A 29 0.54 -5.72 -2.18
CA ALA A 29 0.75 -4.27 -2.14
C ALA A 29 -0.45 -3.51 -2.77
N LEU A 30 -1.01 -4.04 -3.86
CA LEU A 30 -2.21 -3.50 -4.50
C LEU A 30 -3.44 -3.59 -3.59
N ALA A 31 -3.71 -4.77 -3.03
CA ALA A 31 -4.84 -5.00 -2.14
C ALA A 31 -4.75 -4.13 -0.88
N GLN A 32 -3.56 -4.03 -0.29
CA GLN A 32 -3.29 -3.10 0.82
C GLN A 32 -3.61 -1.66 0.43
N THR A 33 -3.16 -1.23 -0.75
CA THR A 33 -3.40 0.15 -1.20
C THR A 33 -4.89 0.45 -1.37
N LEU A 34 -5.63 -0.47 -1.97
CA LEU A 34 -7.08 -0.34 -2.14
C LEU A 34 -7.82 -0.31 -0.80
N GLU A 35 -7.43 -1.13 0.17
CA GLU A 35 -8.04 -1.13 1.50
C GLU A 35 -7.77 0.19 2.24
N MET A 36 -6.54 0.71 2.13
CA MET A 36 -6.18 1.97 2.78
C MET A 36 -6.92 3.16 2.18
N VAL A 37 -7.09 3.21 0.86
CA VAL A 37 -7.82 4.30 0.18
C VAL A 37 -9.33 4.22 0.44
N GLN A 38 -9.93 3.03 0.38
CA GLN A 38 -11.39 2.89 0.47
C GLN A 38 -11.89 2.85 1.91
N SER A 39 -11.15 2.19 2.80
CA SER A 39 -11.60 1.89 4.17
C SER A 39 -10.82 2.64 5.26
N GLY A 40 -9.74 3.35 4.91
CA GLY A 40 -8.93 4.09 5.89
C GLY A 40 -8.24 3.21 6.92
N ARG A 41 -7.91 1.97 6.56
CA ARG A 41 -7.23 1.01 7.46
C ARG A 41 -6.25 0.12 6.72
N VAL A 42 -5.34 -0.49 7.46
CA VAL A 42 -4.35 -1.45 6.97
C VAL A 42 -4.26 -2.64 7.91
N LYS A 43 -3.98 -3.82 7.35
CA LYS A 43 -3.72 -5.01 8.14
C LYS A 43 -2.28 -4.94 8.66
N SER A 44 -2.13 -4.84 9.98
CA SER A 44 -0.82 -4.85 10.62
C SER A 44 -0.16 -6.22 10.55
N GLN A 45 1.14 -6.28 10.83
CA GLN A 45 1.90 -7.54 10.91
C GLN A 45 1.35 -8.52 11.94
N SER A 46 0.70 -8.04 13.00
CA SER A 46 0.04 -8.91 13.99
C SER A 46 -1.34 -9.41 13.54
N GLY A 47 -1.80 -9.02 12.35
CA GLY A 47 -3.10 -9.37 11.79
C GLY A 47 -4.25 -8.48 12.26
N THR A 48 -3.99 -7.51 13.13
CA THR A 48 -4.99 -6.53 13.60
C THR A 48 -5.14 -5.37 12.62
N TRP A 49 -6.31 -4.73 12.60
CA TRP A 49 -6.54 -3.54 11.77
C TRP A 49 -6.01 -2.28 12.45
N ALA A 50 -5.19 -1.52 11.75
CA ALA A 50 -4.72 -0.21 12.16
C ALA A 50 -5.37 0.88 11.30
N SER A 51 -5.84 1.96 11.92
CA SER A 51 -6.37 3.13 11.20
C SER A 51 -5.25 3.92 10.56
N VAL A 52 -5.47 4.39 9.33
CA VAL A 52 -4.48 5.15 8.55
C VAL A 52 -5.16 6.24 7.74
N THR A 53 -4.50 7.39 7.61
CA THR A 53 -4.95 8.47 6.73
C THR A 53 -4.20 8.37 5.39
N ALA A 54 -4.90 7.95 4.35
CA ALA A 54 -4.36 7.77 3.00
C ALA A 54 -4.73 8.94 2.09
N GLN A 55 -3.99 10.05 2.18
CA GLN A 55 -4.16 11.20 1.27
C GLN A 55 -3.29 11.11 0.00
N THR A 56 -2.16 10.43 0.11
CA THR A 56 -1.21 10.21 -0.99
C THR A 56 -0.62 8.81 -0.88
N VAL A 57 -0.40 8.17 -2.03
CA VAL A 57 0.22 6.85 -2.12
C VAL A 57 1.63 7.02 -2.68
N CYS A 58 2.63 6.67 -1.87
CA CYS A 58 4.00 6.56 -2.33
C CYS A 58 4.21 5.16 -2.93
N ILE A 59 4.72 5.14 -4.16
CA ILE A 59 5.18 3.95 -4.86
C ILE A 59 6.65 4.13 -5.19
N HIS A 60 7.42 3.05 -5.14
CA HIS A 60 8.81 3.06 -5.58
C HIS A 60 8.87 3.11 -7.11
N GLY A 61 9.77 3.95 -7.61
CA GLY A 61 9.99 4.16 -9.05
C GLY A 61 11.20 3.39 -9.59
N ASP A 62 11.93 2.72 -8.71
CA ASP A 62 13.12 1.93 -8.99
C ASP A 62 12.79 0.46 -9.26
N GLY A 63 13.61 -0.19 -10.09
CA GLY A 63 13.43 -1.59 -10.49
C GLY A 63 12.64 -1.77 -11.80
N GLU A 64 12.85 -2.91 -12.45
CA GLU A 64 12.24 -3.22 -13.76
C GLU A 64 10.70 -3.30 -13.70
N HIS A 65 10.14 -3.57 -12.52
CA HIS A 65 8.70 -3.76 -12.31
C HIS A 65 7.94 -2.47 -11.92
N ALA A 66 8.63 -1.39 -11.57
CA ALA A 66 7.99 -0.18 -11.03
C ALA A 66 6.91 0.41 -11.95
N LEU A 67 7.20 0.49 -13.25
CA LEU A 67 6.24 1.01 -14.24
C LEU A 67 5.02 0.07 -14.39
N ALA A 68 5.24 -1.24 -14.37
CA ALA A 68 4.16 -2.23 -14.47
C ALA A 68 3.22 -2.13 -13.26
N PHE A 69 3.79 -2.03 -12.05
CA PHE A 69 3.04 -1.82 -10.83
C PHE A 69 2.24 -0.50 -10.85
N ALA A 70 2.86 0.60 -11.27
CA ALA A 70 2.18 1.89 -11.38
C ALA A 70 0.97 1.85 -12.33
N ARG A 71 1.10 1.17 -13.48
CA ARG A 71 0.00 0.95 -14.42
C ARG A 71 -1.10 0.10 -13.81
N ARG A 72 -0.74 -1.01 -13.16
CA ARG A 72 -1.70 -1.91 -12.50
C ARG A 72 -2.49 -1.18 -11.40
N LEU A 73 -1.81 -0.38 -10.59
CA LEU A 73 -2.42 0.42 -9.53
C LEU A 73 -3.42 1.43 -10.10
N ARG A 74 -3.04 2.15 -11.17
CA ARG A 74 -3.93 3.08 -11.86
C ARG A 74 -5.17 2.38 -12.41
N SER A 75 -5.01 1.25 -13.11
CA SER A 75 -6.15 0.49 -13.64
C SER A 75 -7.07 -0.02 -12.53
N ALA A 76 -6.53 -0.44 -11.39
CA ALA A 76 -7.32 -0.85 -10.25
C ALA A 76 -8.11 0.33 -9.63
N PHE A 77 -7.48 1.51 -9.53
CA PHE A 77 -8.16 2.71 -9.07
C PHE A 77 -9.31 3.10 -10.00
N GLU A 78 -9.07 3.08 -11.31
CA GLU A 78 -10.11 3.34 -12.32
C GLU A 78 -11.27 2.33 -12.20
N ALA A 79 -10.98 1.03 -12.03
CA ALA A 79 -12.00 0.00 -11.84
C ALA A 79 -12.82 0.18 -10.54
N CYS A 80 -12.22 0.76 -9.50
CA CYS A 80 -12.88 1.08 -8.24
C CYS A 80 -13.52 2.49 -8.21
N ASN A 81 -13.53 3.22 -9.32
CA ASN A 81 -13.97 4.63 -9.39
C ASN A 81 -13.22 5.57 -8.44
N ILE A 82 -11.94 5.28 -8.19
CA ILE A 82 -11.03 6.12 -7.39
C ILE A 82 -10.36 7.11 -8.33
N GLN A 83 -10.63 8.40 -8.15
CA GLN A 83 -10.01 9.46 -8.95
C GLN A 83 -8.57 9.74 -8.48
N ILE A 84 -7.65 9.85 -9.43
CA ILE A 84 -6.28 10.29 -9.19
C ILE A 84 -6.17 11.78 -9.55
N SER A 85 -5.77 12.60 -8.58
CA SER A 85 -5.52 14.04 -8.77
C SER A 85 -4.34 14.51 -7.92
N ALA A 86 -3.78 15.68 -8.27
CA ALA A 86 -2.73 16.37 -7.54
C ALA A 86 -3.29 17.55 -6.74
#